data_AF-A0A0A9B9J2-F1
#
_entry.id   AF-A0A0A9B9J2-F1
#
_cell.length_a   1.000
_cell.length_b   1.000
_cell.length_c   1.000
_cell.angle_alpha   90.00
_cell.angle_beta   90.00
_cell.angle_gamma   90.00
#
_symmetry.space_group_name_H-M   'P 1'
#
loop_
_entity.id
_entity.type
_entity.pdbx_description
1 polymer ?
#
loop_
_entity_poly.entity_id
_entity_poly.type
_entity_poly.pdbx_seq_one_letter_code
_entity_poly.pdbx_strand_id
1 'polypeptide(L)'
;MARHGEILCLGESHYIGRNYYMFLSCKVPKGGDGGPVIDHDGNVTGMAFHLSPNPAVLSIFTIITCIEMWLKFRRIARPIHGLGVRTMQLMDVSLHEEMSLGFDINSGYIVDEVSYDSAAESVGIYLEM
;
A
#
# COMPACT_ATOMS: atom_id res chain seq x y z
N MET A 1 23.09 11.68 -14.83
CA MET A 1 22.32 12.95 -14.95
C MET A 1 21.04 12.79 -14.14
N ALA A 2 20.78 13.67 -13.19
CA ALA A 2 19.54 13.67 -12.41
C ALA A 2 18.35 14.07 -13.29
N ARG A 3 17.17 13.47 -13.04
CA ARG A 3 15.93 13.81 -13.75
C ARG A 3 15.03 14.56 -12.80
N HIS A 4 14.55 15.72 -13.22
CA HIS A 4 13.52 16.46 -12.52
C HIS A 4 12.16 15.80 -12.76
N GLY A 5 11.33 15.73 -11.74
CA GLY A 5 9.99 15.17 -11.78
C GLY A 5 9.21 15.58 -10.53
N GLU A 6 7.90 15.43 -10.62
CA GLU A 6 6.97 15.74 -9.54
C GLU A 6 6.40 14.43 -8.97
N ILE A 7 6.02 14.46 -7.70
CA ILE A 7 5.28 13.36 -7.08
C ILE A 7 3.83 13.42 -7.58
N LEU A 8 3.38 12.32 -8.17
CA LEU A 8 2.02 12.12 -8.59
C LEU A 8 1.20 11.51 -7.44
N CYS A 9 0.23 12.26 -6.95
CA CYS A 9 -0.86 11.72 -6.13
C CYS A 9 -1.87 11.02 -7.04
N LEU A 10 -1.54 9.80 -7.46
CA LEU A 10 -2.51 8.95 -8.16
C LEU A 10 -3.58 8.55 -7.13
N GLY A 11 -4.86 8.87 -7.40
CA GLY A 11 -5.98 8.30 -6.67
C GLY A 11 -5.95 6.77 -6.70
N GLU A 12 -6.73 6.10 -5.85
CA GLU A 12 -6.71 4.64 -5.60
C GLU A 12 -6.10 3.87 -6.77
N SER A 13 -4.81 3.57 -6.64
CA SER A 13 -4.12 2.87 -7.71
C SER A 13 -4.80 1.51 -7.79
N HIS A 14 -5.34 1.14 -8.95
CA HIS A 14 -5.93 -0.20 -9.19
C HIS A 14 -4.92 -1.34 -8.93
N TYR A 15 -3.67 -1.02 -8.59
CA TYR A 15 -2.67 -1.96 -8.09
C TYR A 15 -2.88 -2.23 -6.60
N ILE A 16 -3.78 -3.18 -6.31
CA ILE A 16 -3.91 -3.80 -4.98
C ILE A 16 -2.51 -4.13 -4.43
N GLY A 17 -2.23 -3.69 -3.20
CA GLY A 17 -0.97 -3.98 -2.50
C GLY A 17 0.21 -3.02 -2.77
N ARG A 18 0.00 -1.89 -3.44
CA ARG A 18 1.05 -0.87 -3.74
C ARG A 18 0.82 0.51 -3.11
N ASN A 19 -0.09 0.61 -2.14
CA ASN A 19 -0.51 1.88 -1.51
C ASN A 19 0.59 2.60 -0.71
N TYR A 20 1.76 1.97 -0.49
CA TYR A 20 2.91 2.58 0.18
C TYR A 20 3.92 3.24 -0.78
N TYR A 21 3.68 3.16 -2.10
CA TYR A 21 4.49 3.88 -3.09
C TYR A 21 3.89 5.25 -3.39
N MET A 22 4.78 6.22 -3.60
CA MET A 22 4.45 7.44 -4.32
C MET A 22 4.86 7.25 -5.78
N PHE A 23 4.30 8.00 -6.73
CA PHE A 23 4.63 7.84 -8.15
C PHE A 23 5.34 9.06 -8.71
N LEU A 24 6.20 8.89 -9.71
CA LEU A 24 6.92 9.97 -10.38
C LEU A 24 6.30 10.30 -11.73
N SER A 25 6.26 11.59 -12.07
CA SER A 25 5.91 12.06 -13.41
C SER A 25 7.01 11.83 -14.46
N CYS A 26 8.25 11.61 -14.00
CA CYS A 26 9.41 11.42 -14.85
C CYS A 26 9.79 9.93 -14.98
N LYS A 27 10.48 9.59 -16.07
CA LYS A 27 11.03 8.24 -16.26
C LYS A 27 12.30 8.05 -15.43
N VAL A 28 12.40 6.91 -14.74
CA VAL A 28 13.65 6.44 -14.16
C VAL A 28 14.61 6.06 -15.30
N PRO A 29 15.84 6.60 -15.34
CA PRO A 29 16.81 6.25 -16.38
C PRO A 29 17.20 4.77 -16.30
N LYS A 30 17.68 4.20 -17.41
CA LYS A 30 18.19 2.81 -17.41
C LYS A 30 19.31 2.67 -16.37
N GLY A 31 19.16 1.71 -15.46
CA GLY A 31 20.09 1.51 -14.33
C GLY A 31 19.88 2.48 -13.16
N GLY A 32 18.80 3.27 -13.18
CA GLY A 32 18.41 4.16 -12.07
C GLY A 32 17.56 3.50 -10.99
N ASP A 33 17.24 2.22 -11.13
CA ASP A 33 16.51 1.45 -10.11
C ASP A 33 17.33 1.36 -8.82
N GLY A 34 16.68 1.62 -7.70
CA GLY A 34 17.34 1.73 -6.41
C GLY A 34 18.07 3.06 -6.19
N GLY A 35 18.03 3.97 -7.16
CA GLY A 35 18.65 5.29 -7.05
C GLY A 35 17.90 6.21 -6.07
N PRO A 36 18.58 7.21 -5.46
CA PRO A 36 17.94 8.13 -4.53
C PRO A 36 17.01 9.11 -5.27
N VAL A 37 15.89 9.42 -4.61
CA VAL A 37 15.05 10.57 -4.93
C VAL A 37 15.48 11.71 -4.01
N ILE A 38 15.72 12.89 -4.59
CA ILE A 38 16.28 14.03 -3.89
C ILE A 38 15.32 15.22 -4.04
N ASP A 39 15.03 15.93 -2.95
CA ASP A 39 14.22 17.15 -2.97
C ASP A 39 15.01 18.39 -3.45
N HIS A 40 14.37 19.56 -3.44
CA HIS A 40 15.01 20.81 -3.85
C HIS A 40 16.14 21.28 -2.94
N ASP A 41 16.14 20.84 -1.68
CA ASP A 41 17.15 21.19 -0.69
C ASP A 41 18.34 20.22 -0.70
N GLY A 42 18.27 19.16 -1.52
CA GLY A 42 19.32 18.15 -1.62
C GLY A 42 19.16 16.98 -0.65
N ASN A 43 18.03 16.86 0.04
CA ASN A 43 17.77 15.75 0.96
C ASN A 43 17.28 14.52 0.20
N VAL A 44 17.68 13.33 0.67
CA VAL A 44 17.15 12.06 0.16
C VAL A 44 15.76 11.82 0.75
N THR A 45 14.74 11.82 -0.11
CA THR A 45 13.34 11.63 0.28
C THR A 45 12.82 10.23 -0.02
N GLY A 46 13.56 9.44 -0.82
CA GLY A 46 13.20 8.06 -1.10
C GLY A 46 14.12 7.37 -2.09
N MET A 47 13.63 6.26 -2.62
CA MET A 47 14.32 5.41 -3.59
C MET A 47 13.40 5.13 -4.78
N ALA A 48 13.91 5.34 -6.00
CA ALA A 48 13.14 5.20 -7.22
C ALA A 48 13.20 3.77 -7.79
N PHE A 49 12.09 3.31 -8.34
CA PHE A 49 11.97 2.02 -9.02
C PHE A 49 11.18 2.18 -10.32
N HIS A 50 11.65 1.50 -11.36
CA HIS A 50 10.91 1.38 -12.59
C HIS A 50 9.62 0.58 -12.36
N LEU A 51 8.49 1.22 -12.66
CA LEU A 51 7.16 0.62 -12.54
C LEU A 51 6.29 1.16 -13.67
N SER A 52 5.35 0.34 -14.14
CA SER A 52 4.39 0.72 -15.18
C SER A 52 3.05 1.06 -14.55
N PRO A 53 2.36 2.14 -14.97
CA PRO A 53 2.75 3.09 -16.02
C PRO A 53 3.76 4.15 -15.55
N ASN A 54 3.75 4.46 -14.25
CA ASN A 54 4.56 5.51 -13.66
C ASN A 54 5.57 4.88 -12.70
N PRO A 55 6.84 5.32 -12.69
CA PRO A 55 7.82 4.85 -11.73
C PRO A 55 7.38 5.12 -10.29
N ALA A 56 7.80 4.24 -9.39
CA ALA A 56 7.46 4.32 -7.98
C ALA A 56 8.62 4.88 -7.16
N VAL A 57 8.27 5.52 -6.05
CA VAL A 57 9.18 5.97 -4.99
C VAL A 57 8.81 5.24 -3.72
N LEU A 58 9.78 4.54 -3.15
CA LEU A 58 9.71 4.08 -1.78
C LEU A 58 10.21 5.20 -0.87
N SER A 59 9.36 5.66 0.05
CA SER A 59 9.71 6.72 1.00
C SER A 59 10.95 6.38 1.83
N ILE A 60 11.81 7.37 2.07
CA ILE A 60 12.97 7.23 2.95
C ILE A 60 12.57 6.79 4.36
N PHE A 61 11.40 7.22 4.84
CA PHE A 61 10.88 6.82 6.15
C PHE A 61 10.60 5.31 6.23
N THR A 62 10.01 4.75 5.17
CA THR A 62 9.78 3.30 5.07
C THR A 62 11.10 2.55 5.04
N ILE A 63 12.10 3.05 4.30
CA ILE A 63 13.44 2.45 4.22
C ILE A 63 14.13 2.47 5.58
N ILE A 64 14.13 3.60 6.28
CA ILE A 64 14.72 3.73 7.62
C ILE A 64 14.03 2.78 8.59
N THR A 65 12.70 2.73 8.62
CA THR A 65 11.96 1.83 9.50
C THR A 65 12.34 0.36 9.25
N CYS A 66 12.48 -0.05 7.98
CA CYS A 66 12.95 -1.39 7.61
C CYS A 66 14.38 -1.65 8.08
N ILE A 67 15.29 -0.69 7.94
CA ILE A 67 16.68 -0.80 8.42
C ILE A 67 16.71 -0.92 9.93
N GLU A 68 15.95 -0.10 10.66
CA GLU A 68 15.86 -0.15 12.12
C GLU A 68 15.35 -1.51 12.61
N MET A 69 14.27 -2.03 12.00
CA MET A 69 13.78 -3.38 12.28
C MET A 69 14.85 -4.43 12.02
N TRP A 70 15.54 -4.35 10.88
CA TRP A 70 16.59 -5.28 10.53
C TRP A 70 17.77 -5.24 11.52
N LEU A 71 18.22 -4.05 11.91
CA LEU A 71 19.31 -3.89 12.86
C LEU A 71 18.93 -4.43 14.25
N LYS A 72 17.69 -4.18 14.68
CA LYS A 72 17.20 -4.57 16.01
C LYS A 72 16.83 -6.05 16.11
N PHE A 73 16.13 -6.58 15.12
CA PHE A 73 15.52 -7.91 15.18
C PHE A 73 16.14 -8.92 14.20
N ARG A 74 17.08 -8.49 13.36
CA ARG A 74 17.61 -9.28 12.23
C ARG A 74 16.50 -9.75 11.27
N ARG A 75 15.38 -9.04 11.26
CA ARG A 75 14.20 -9.33 10.44
C ARG A 75 13.39 -8.06 10.24
N ILE A 76 12.81 -7.91 9.05
CA ILE A 76 11.78 -6.91 8.79
C ILE A 76 10.43 -7.58 9.06
N ALA A 77 9.70 -7.09 10.05
CA ALA A 77 8.38 -7.62 10.37
C ALA A 77 7.37 -7.17 9.30
N ARG A 78 6.69 -8.14 8.68
CA ARG A 78 5.58 -7.91 7.75
C ARG A 78 4.41 -8.79 8.16
N PRO A 79 3.57 -8.36 9.12
CA PRO A 79 2.37 -9.10 9.49
C PRO A 79 1.45 -9.24 8.28
N ILE A 80 1.09 -10.47 7.93
CA ILE A 80 0.13 -10.78 6.88
C ILE A 80 -0.96 -11.59 7.55
N HIS A 81 -2.16 -11.02 7.65
CA HIS A 81 -3.30 -11.64 8.34
C HIS A 81 -4.08 -12.59 7.42
N GLY A 82 -3.95 -12.42 6.09
CA GLY A 82 -4.70 -13.18 5.09
C GLY A 82 -6.13 -12.69 4.86
N LEU A 83 -6.42 -11.44 5.22
CA LEU A 83 -7.71 -10.78 4.94
C LEU A 83 -7.55 -9.82 3.77
N GLY A 84 -8.40 -9.97 2.75
CA GLY A 84 -8.80 -8.88 1.87
C GLY A 84 -9.96 -8.14 2.53
N VAL A 85 -9.85 -6.81 2.60
CA VAL A 85 -10.89 -5.97 3.18
C VAL A 85 -11.20 -4.78 2.30
N ARG A 86 -12.49 -4.43 2.23
CA ARG A 86 -12.98 -3.17 1.65
C ARG A 86 -13.57 -2.29 2.74
N THR A 87 -13.35 -0.98 2.63
CA THR A 87 -14.01 -0.02 3.53
C THR A 87 -15.48 0.09 3.16
N MET A 88 -16.34 0.20 4.17
CA MET A 88 -17.77 0.45 3.97
C MET A 88 -18.07 1.75 3.23
N GLN A 89 -17.16 2.73 3.31
CA GLN A 89 -17.32 4.02 2.63
C GLN A 89 -17.24 3.93 1.10
N LEU A 90 -16.65 2.86 0.56
CA LEU A 90 -16.52 2.63 -0.88
C LEU A 90 -17.59 1.64 -1.40
N MET A 91 -18.60 1.35 -0.59
CA MET A 91 -19.68 0.45 -0.97
C MET A 91 -20.79 1.19 -1.71
N ASP A 92 -21.58 0.42 -2.45
CA ASP A 92 -22.83 0.92 -3.00
C ASP A 92 -23.77 1.39 -1.89
N VAL A 93 -24.50 2.47 -2.17
CA VAL A 93 -25.42 3.12 -1.23
C VAL A 93 -26.45 2.13 -0.69
N SER A 94 -26.93 1.20 -1.53
CA SER A 94 -27.90 0.17 -1.14
C SER A 94 -27.38 -0.76 -0.04
N LEU A 95 -26.15 -1.26 -0.16
CA LEU A 95 -25.53 -2.11 0.87
C LEU A 95 -25.23 -1.32 2.15
N HIS A 96 -24.86 -0.05 2.00
CA HIS A 96 -24.65 0.82 3.16
C HIS A 96 -25.96 1.06 3.93
N GLU A 97 -27.07 1.29 3.24
CA GLU A 97 -28.40 1.43 3.85
C GLU A 97 -28.87 0.12 4.49
N GLU A 98 -28.65 -1.03 3.84
CA GLU A 98 -28.98 -2.34 4.41
C GLU A 98 -28.22 -2.61 5.71
N MET A 99 -26.92 -2.33 5.74
CA MET A 99 -26.12 -2.48 6.95
C MET A 99 -26.50 -1.51 8.06
N SER A 100 -26.80 -0.26 7.70
CA SER A 100 -27.18 0.77 8.67
C SER A 100 -28.56 0.48 9.27
N LEU A 101 -29.57 0.22 8.43
CA LEU A 101 -30.96 0.02 8.88
C LEU A 101 -31.23 -1.40 9.38
N GLY A 102 -30.60 -2.40 8.76
CA GLY A 102 -30.80 -3.81 9.08
C GLY A 102 -29.97 -4.29 10.27
N PHE A 103 -28.76 -3.73 10.44
CA PHE A 103 -27.77 -4.25 11.39
C PHE A 103 -27.19 -3.18 12.34
N ASP A 104 -27.59 -1.91 12.22
CA ASP A 104 -27.03 -0.77 12.99
C ASP A 104 -25.51 -0.60 12.82
N ILE A 105 -24.99 -0.98 11.65
CA ILE A 105 -23.57 -0.87 11.29
C ILE A 105 -23.40 0.33 10.35
N ASN A 106 -22.72 1.37 10.85
CA ASN A 106 -22.56 2.64 10.12
C ASN A 106 -21.13 2.88 9.61
N SER A 107 -20.16 2.05 10.00
CA SER A 107 -18.76 2.16 9.56
C SER A 107 -18.00 0.88 9.83
N GLY A 108 -16.96 0.60 9.05
CA GLY A 108 -16.09 -0.54 9.27
C GLY A 108 -15.44 -1.04 7.99
N TYR A 109 -14.97 -2.28 8.06
CA TYR A 109 -14.39 -3.02 6.96
C TYR A 109 -15.17 -4.31 6.73
N ILE A 110 -15.40 -4.63 5.48
CA ILE A 110 -15.96 -5.91 5.06
C ILE A 110 -14.83 -6.79 4.57
N VAL A 111 -14.80 -8.01 5.09
CA VAL A 111 -13.93 -9.07 4.56
C VAL A 111 -14.54 -9.56 3.26
N ASP A 112 -13.79 -9.45 2.17
CA ASP A 112 -14.21 -9.91 0.84
C ASP A 112 -13.29 -10.98 0.26
N GLU A 113 -12.16 -11.23 0.92
CA GLU A 113 -11.25 -12.33 0.62
C GLU A 113 -10.67 -12.88 1.92
N VAL A 114 -10.59 -14.20 2.04
CA VAL A 114 -9.81 -14.89 3.07
C VAL A 114 -8.83 -15.82 2.36
N SER A 115 -7.54 -15.62 2.58
CA SER A 115 -6.50 -16.48 2.02
C SER A 115 -6.52 -17.86 2.68
N TYR A 116 -6.36 -18.91 1.87
CA TYR A 116 -6.20 -20.28 2.36
C TYR A 116 -4.92 -20.42 3.22
N ASP A 117 -5.00 -21.23 4.28
CA ASP A 117 -3.93 -21.48 5.26
C ASP A 117 -3.42 -20.19 5.92
N SER A 118 -4.32 -19.22 6.10
CA SER A 118 -3.99 -17.95 6.73
C SER A 118 -4.27 -17.94 8.23
N ALA A 119 -3.66 -16.97 8.91
CA ALA A 119 -4.00 -16.67 10.30
C ALA A 119 -5.51 -16.42 10.47
N ALA A 120 -6.12 -15.68 9.54
CA ALA A 120 -7.56 -15.42 9.54
C ALA A 120 -8.40 -16.70 9.42
N GLU A 121 -8.07 -17.58 8.47
CA GLU A 121 -8.76 -18.86 8.31
C GLU A 121 -8.61 -19.73 9.57
N SER A 122 -7.41 -19.79 10.15
CA SER A 122 -7.13 -20.61 11.34
C SER A 122 -7.91 -20.19 12.58
N VAL A 123 -8.33 -18.91 12.66
CA VAL A 123 -9.16 -18.39 13.76
C VAL A 123 -10.67 -18.41 13.44
N GLY A 124 -11.05 -19.01 12.32
CA GLY A 124 -12.44 -19.26 11.96
C GLY A 124 -13.13 -18.16 11.15
N ILE A 125 -12.36 -17.28 10.49
CA ILE A 125 -12.94 -16.29 9.57
C ILE A 125 -13.10 -16.95 8.20
N TYR A 126 -14.33 -16.99 7.70
CA TYR A 126 -14.69 -17.54 6.39
C TYR A 126 -15.69 -16.62 5.69
N LEU A 127 -15.72 -16.66 4.36
CA LEU A 127 -16.80 -16.08 3.58
C LEU A 127 -17.95 -17.10 3.51
N GLU A 128 -19.18 -16.66 3.73
CA GLU A 128 -20.34 -17.50 3.40
C GLU A 128 -20.45 -17.63 1.88
N MET A 129 -20.59 -18.89 1.42
CA MET A 129 -20.77 -19.26 0.01
C MET A 129 -22.22 -19.12 -0.45
#